data_AF-A0A411LMT1-F1
#
_entry.id   AF-A0A411LMT1-F1
#
_cell.length_a   1.000
_cell.length_b   1.000
_cell.length_c   1.000
_cell.angle_alpha   90.00
_cell.angle_beta   90.00
_cell.angle_gamma   90.00
#
_symmetry.space_group_name_H-M   'P 1'
#
loop_
_entity.id
_entity.type
_entity.pdbx_description
1 polymer ?
#
loop_
_entity_poly.entity_id
_entity_poly.type
_entity_poly.pdbx_seq_one_letter_code
_entity_poly.pdbx_strand_id
1 'polypeptide(L)'
;MVVSDRAFTARNIAVLREAQGALNVAFGAILSAYVGVSLSHMESQPFDHHTLARFFLGVAGFILCLCVGNSVILRGEVRLGILFLVLGAGAAYIGLREARHLGFETSVLRILSTCWIVALLGSNAVLTAINYLHHRDRT
;
A
#
# COMPACT_ATOMS: atom_id res chain seq x y z
N MET A 1 -23.76 -27.93 5.27
CA MET A 1 -24.07 -26.51 5.57
C MET A 1 -23.53 -25.66 4.43
N VAL A 2 -24.40 -25.25 3.50
CA VAL A 2 -23.99 -24.41 2.35
C VAL A 2 -23.64 -23.03 2.91
N VAL A 3 -22.35 -22.74 3.04
CA VAL A 3 -21.89 -21.38 3.36
C VAL A 3 -22.37 -20.50 2.22
N SER A 4 -23.29 -19.57 2.51
CA SER A 4 -23.81 -18.64 1.51
C SER A 4 -22.64 -17.85 0.90
N ASP A 5 -22.66 -17.63 -0.42
CA ASP A 5 -21.54 -16.97 -1.12
C ASP A 5 -21.19 -15.60 -0.53
N ARG A 6 -22.16 -14.93 0.09
CA ARG A 6 -21.93 -13.69 0.84
C ARG A 6 -21.09 -13.90 2.09
N ALA A 7 -21.28 -14.98 2.84
CA ALA A 7 -20.50 -15.28 4.05
C ALA A 7 -19.05 -15.67 3.71
N PHE A 8 -18.83 -16.42 2.62
CA PHE A 8 -17.49 -16.76 2.14
C PHE A 8 -16.74 -15.52 1.64
N THR A 9 -17.41 -14.69 0.83
CA THR A 9 -16.85 -13.41 0.34
C THR A 9 -16.54 -12.45 1.49
N ALA A 10 -17.44 -12.30 2.46
CA ALA A 10 -17.24 -11.44 3.62
C ALA A 10 -16.06 -11.90 4.50
N ARG A 11 -15.90 -13.21 4.70
CA ARG A 11 -14.78 -13.77 5.48
C ARG A 11 -13.45 -13.55 4.78
N ASN A 12 -13.38 -13.77 3.47
CA ASN A 12 -12.17 -13.52 2.70
C ASN A 12 -11.81 -12.02 2.69
N ILE A 13 -12.80 -11.13 2.57
CA ILE A 13 -12.62 -9.68 2.70
C ILE A 13 -12.03 -9.31 4.07
N ALA A 14 -12.51 -9.93 5.15
CA ALA A 14 -12.00 -9.67 6.50
C ALA A 14 -10.53 -10.09 6.67
N VAL A 15 -10.17 -11.29 6.21
CA VAL A 15 -8.79 -11.80 6.28
C VAL A 15 -7.81 -10.89 5.53
N LEU A 16 -8.21 -10.36 4.38
CA LEU A 16 -7.35 -9.44 3.64
C LEU A 16 -7.18 -8.11 4.34
N ARG A 17 -8.24 -7.57 4.94
CA ARG A 17 -8.15 -6.32 5.70
C ARG A 17 -7.18 -6.46 6.86
N GLU A 18 -7.18 -7.62 7.52
CA GLU A 18 -6.23 -7.95 8.57
C GLU A 18 -4.80 -8.09 8.03
N ALA A 19 -4.61 -8.81 6.91
CA ALA A 19 -3.31 -8.92 6.24
C ALA A 19 -2.78 -7.55 5.77
N GLN A 20 -3.65 -6.68 5.28
CA GLN A 20 -3.32 -5.29 4.91
C GLN A 20 -2.91 -4.47 6.13
N GLY A 21 -3.63 -4.62 7.26
CA GLY A 21 -3.24 -4.01 8.53
C GLY A 21 -1.84 -4.44 8.97
N ALA A 22 -1.56 -5.75 8.96
CA ALA A 22 -0.27 -6.30 9.32
C ALA A 22 0.86 -5.81 8.38
N LEU A 23 0.61 -5.80 7.06
CA LEU A 23 1.53 -5.26 6.07
C LEU A 23 1.82 -3.78 6.31
N ASN A 24 0.81 -2.97 6.62
CA ASN A 24 0.98 -1.55 6.88
C ASN A 24 1.84 -1.29 8.11
N VAL A 25 1.66 -2.06 9.19
CA VAL A 25 2.48 -1.95 10.40
C VAL A 25 3.92 -2.36 10.13
N ALA A 26 4.14 -3.53 9.52
CA ALA A 26 5.47 -4.02 9.19
C ALA A 26 6.22 -3.02 8.29
N PHE A 27 5.53 -2.44 7.32
CA PHE A 27 6.10 -1.43 6.44
C PHE A 27 6.43 -0.13 7.16
N GLY A 28 5.53 0.35 8.03
CA GLY A 28 5.79 1.52 8.86
C GLY A 28 7.06 1.36 9.70
N ALA A 29 7.27 0.16 10.26
CA ALA A 29 8.48 -0.16 11.01
C ALA A 29 9.74 -0.16 10.12
N ILE A 30 9.70 -0.80 8.95
CA ILE A 30 10.83 -0.84 8.01
C ILE A 30 11.19 0.56 7.51
N LEU A 31 10.18 1.35 7.13
CA LEU A 31 10.38 2.74 6.67
C LEU A 31 10.98 3.61 7.78
N SER A 32 10.49 3.47 9.01
CA SER A 32 11.01 4.25 10.15
C SER A 32 12.46 3.88 10.46
N ALA A 33 12.80 2.59 10.43
CA ALA A 33 14.18 2.13 10.59
C ALA A 33 15.08 2.66 9.47
N TYR A 34 14.64 2.58 8.22
CA TYR A 34 15.37 3.10 7.07
C TYR A 34 15.60 4.61 7.14
N VAL A 35 14.56 5.38 7.48
CA VAL A 35 14.69 6.83 7.68
C VAL A 35 15.66 7.10 8.82
N GLY A 36 15.54 6.41 9.96
CA GLY A 36 16.46 6.56 11.09
C GLY A 36 17.93 6.34 10.70
N VAL A 37 18.23 5.27 9.96
CA VAL A 37 19.58 4.98 9.45
C VAL A 37 20.03 6.03 8.43
N SER A 38 19.14 6.48 7.55
CA SER A 38 19.48 7.50 6.55
C SER A 38 19.81 8.84 7.24
N LEU A 39 19.05 9.20 8.28
CA LEU A 39 19.27 10.40 9.08
C LEU A 39 20.58 10.33 9.88
N SER A 40 20.94 9.17 10.43
CA SER A 40 22.18 9.02 11.17
C SER A 40 23.44 9.17 10.30
N HIS A 41 23.32 9.00 8.98
CA HIS A 41 24.43 9.21 8.04
C HIS A 41 24.55 10.67 7.54
N MET A 42 23.56 11.52 7.83
CA MET A 42 23.48 12.90 7.34
C MET A 42 23.97 13.95 8.36
N GLU A 43 24.73 13.51 9.37
CA GLU A 43 25.10 14.25 10.59
C GLU A 43 25.76 15.63 10.36
N SER A 44 26.23 15.94 9.15
CA SER A 44 26.98 17.17 8.82
C SER A 44 26.22 18.23 8.01
N GLN A 45 24.92 18.06 7.68
CA GLN A 45 24.15 19.04 6.91
C GLN A 45 22.95 19.63 7.68
N PRO A 46 22.57 20.90 7.43
CA PRO A 46 21.38 21.49 8.04
C PRO A 46 20.13 20.71 7.63
N PHE A 47 19.44 20.16 8.62
CA PHE A 47 18.34 19.24 8.41
C PHE A 47 17.01 19.97 8.11
N ASP A 48 16.47 19.80 6.91
CA ASP A 48 15.20 20.41 6.51
C ASP A 48 13.99 19.57 6.97
N HIS A 49 13.50 19.91 8.17
CA HIS A 49 12.34 19.30 8.80
C HIS A 49 11.06 19.44 7.98
N HIS A 50 10.92 20.50 7.16
CA HIS A 50 9.74 20.70 6.33
C HIS A 50 9.72 19.71 5.17
N THR A 51 10.87 19.49 4.53
CA THR A 51 11.02 18.49 3.46
C THR A 51 10.78 17.07 3.99
N LEU A 52 11.29 16.75 5.19
CA LEU A 52 11.00 15.47 5.86
C LEU A 52 9.50 15.29 6.13
N ALA A 53 8.82 16.33 6.63
CA ALA A 53 7.37 16.25 6.89
C ALA A 53 6.57 16.03 5.58
N ARG A 54 6.94 16.71 4.49
CA ARG A 54 6.31 16.51 3.17
C ARG A 54 6.54 15.11 2.63
N PHE A 55 7.74 14.55 2.83
CA PHE A 55 8.04 13.16 2.49
C PHE A 55 7.08 12.21 3.23
N PHE A 56 6.95 12.33 4.54
CA PHE A 56 6.04 11.49 5.33
C PHE A 56 4.58 11.66 4.94
N LEU A 57 4.14 12.89 4.66
CA LEU A 57 2.78 13.15 4.16
C LEU A 57 2.53 12.49 2.79
N GLY A 58 3.52 12.54 1.88
CA GLY A 58 3.46 11.87 0.60
C GLY A 58 3.34 10.35 0.74
N VAL A 59 4.14 9.75 1.64
CA VAL A 59 4.05 8.32 1.95
C VAL A 59 2.70 7.98 2.58
N ALA A 60 2.24 8.73 3.58
CA ALA A 60 0.94 8.51 4.21
C ALA A 60 -0.21 8.59 3.19
N GLY A 61 -0.17 9.59 2.30
CA GLY A 61 -1.14 9.76 1.23
C GLY A 61 -1.14 8.59 0.24
N PHE A 62 0.04 8.11 -0.16
CA PHE A 62 0.19 6.93 -1.01
C PHE A 62 -0.46 5.69 -0.40
N ILE A 63 -0.18 5.43 0.88
CA ILE A 63 -0.70 4.28 1.63
C ILE A 63 -2.22 4.35 1.72
N LEU A 64 -2.75 5.49 2.16
CA LEU A 64 -4.19 5.71 2.29
C LEU A 64 -4.89 5.49 0.95
N CYS A 65 -4.38 6.09 -0.13
CA CYS A 65 -4.95 5.94 -1.46
C CYS A 65 -4.91 4.49 -1.94
N LEU A 66 -3.81 3.78 -1.71
CA LEU A 66 -3.70 2.35 -2.05
C LEU A 66 -4.67 1.49 -1.26
N CYS A 67 -4.75 1.65 0.06
CA CYS A 67 -5.64 0.85 0.91
C CYS A 67 -7.12 1.14 0.64
N VAL A 68 -7.48 2.42 0.50
CA VAL A 68 -8.84 2.84 0.16
C VAL A 68 -9.18 2.34 -1.24
N GLY A 69 -8.34 2.62 -2.25
CA GLY A 69 -8.52 2.16 -3.62
C GLY A 69 -8.71 0.65 -3.70
N ASN A 70 -7.87 -0.12 -3.01
CA ASN A 70 -7.99 -1.57 -2.92
C ASN A 70 -9.33 -2.00 -2.30
N SER A 71 -9.75 -1.35 -1.21
CA SER A 71 -11.02 -1.64 -0.53
C SER A 71 -12.24 -1.34 -1.40
N VAL A 72 -12.21 -0.28 -2.20
CA VAL A 72 -13.33 0.05 -3.08
C VAL A 72 -13.37 -0.88 -4.31
N ILE A 73 -12.22 -1.29 -4.85
CA ILE A 73 -12.15 -2.31 -5.91
C ILE A 73 -12.77 -3.62 -5.44
N LEU A 74 -12.45 -4.06 -4.22
CA LEU A 74 -13.04 -5.26 -3.61
C LEU A 74 -14.57 -5.17 -3.41
N ARG A 75 -15.12 -3.95 -3.33
CA ARG A 75 -16.57 -3.69 -3.25
C ARG A 75 -17.24 -3.60 -4.62
N GLY A 76 -16.47 -3.69 -5.71
CA GLY A 76 -16.98 -3.63 -7.09
C GLY A 76 -16.96 -2.24 -7.73
N GLU A 77 -16.60 -1.17 -7.01
CA GLU A 77 -16.52 0.18 -7.59
C GLU A 77 -15.15 0.44 -8.22
N VAL A 78 -14.89 -0.22 -9.35
CA VAL A 78 -13.59 -0.18 -10.03
C VAL A 78 -13.18 1.24 -10.43
N ARG A 79 -14.13 2.09 -10.86
CA ARG A 79 -13.85 3.49 -11.25
C ARG A 79 -13.29 4.31 -10.08
N LEU A 80 -13.92 4.24 -8.92
CA LEU A 80 -13.48 4.94 -7.73
C LEU A 80 -12.14 4.35 -7.23
N GLY A 81 -11.99 3.03 -7.32
CA GLY A 81 -10.72 2.34 -7.11
C GLY A 81 -9.56 2.89 -7.95
N ILE A 82 -9.74 2.98 -9.26
CA ILE A 82 -8.73 3.52 -10.19
C ILE A 82 -8.40 4.97 -9.85
N LEU A 83 -9.40 5.80 -9.53
CA LEU A 83 -9.18 7.18 -9.12
C LEU A 83 -8.23 7.26 -7.91
N PHE A 84 -8.49 6.46 -6.88
CA PHE A 84 -7.60 6.41 -5.72
C PHE A 84 -6.20 5.88 -6.06
N LEU A 85 -6.07 4.90 -6.96
CA LEU A 85 -4.76 4.43 -7.42
C LEU A 85 -3.96 5.54 -8.14
N VAL A 86 -4.64 6.36 -8.96
CA VAL A 86 -4.01 7.50 -9.65
C VAL A 86 -3.59 8.58 -8.65
N LEU A 87 -4.45 8.92 -7.69
CA LEU A 87 -4.11 9.86 -6.62
C LEU A 87 -2.94 9.35 -5.77
N GLY A 88 -2.92 8.05 -5.47
CA GLY A 88 -1.83 7.38 -4.77
C GLY A 88 -0.52 7.46 -5.55
N ALA A 89 -0.54 7.24 -6.87
CA ALA A 89 0.63 7.42 -7.72
C ALA A 89 1.17 8.86 -7.69
N GLY A 90 0.27 9.85 -7.66
CA GLY A 90 0.64 11.26 -7.48
C GLY A 90 1.31 11.53 -6.13
N ALA A 91 0.75 11.01 -5.04
CA ALA A 91 1.32 11.13 -3.69
C ALA A 91 2.69 10.43 -3.59
N ALA A 92 2.84 9.25 -4.20
CA ALA A 92 4.11 8.53 -4.28
C ALA A 92 5.17 9.32 -5.05
N TYR A 93 4.78 9.96 -6.16
CA TYR A 93 5.69 10.80 -6.93
C TYR A 93 6.19 12.01 -6.11
N ILE A 94 5.28 12.68 -5.39
CA ILE A 94 5.64 13.79 -4.50
C ILE A 94 6.59 13.28 -3.40
N GLY A 95 6.25 12.18 -2.72
CA GLY A 95 7.12 11.58 -1.71
C GLY A 95 8.50 11.22 -2.26
N LEU A 96 8.57 10.62 -3.46
CA LEU A 96 9.84 10.28 -4.09
C LEU A 96 10.68 11.52 -4.43
N ARG A 97 10.04 12.62 -4.85
CA ARG A 97 10.71 13.89 -5.12
C ARG A 97 11.34 14.46 -3.84
N GLU A 98 10.57 14.51 -2.74
CA GLU A 98 11.09 15.00 -1.45
C GLU A 98 12.19 14.08 -0.90
N ALA A 99 12.07 12.75 -1.06
CA ALA A 99 13.12 11.80 -0.69
C ALA A 99 14.44 12.04 -1.42
N ARG A 100 14.39 12.40 -2.72
CA ARG A 100 15.59 12.78 -3.48
C ARG A 100 16.21 14.08 -2.96
N HIS A 101 15.39 15.06 -2.58
CA HIS A 101 15.88 16.30 -1.98
C HIS A 101 16.57 16.05 -0.64
N LEU A 102 16.08 15.07 0.13
CA LEU A 102 16.71 14.63 1.38
C LEU A 102 17.96 13.76 1.15
N GLY A 103 18.27 13.34 -0.07
CA GLY A 103 19.40 12.44 -0.35
C GLY A 103 19.15 10.98 0.02
N PHE A 104 17.88 10.58 0.22
CA PHE A 104 17.55 9.18 0.49
C PHE A 104 17.83 8.29 -0.73
N GLU A 105 18.27 7.06 -0.45
CA GLU A 105 18.46 6.02 -1.43
C GLU A 105 17.12 5.56 -2.04
N THR A 106 16.82 6.07 -3.23
CA THR A 106 15.54 5.82 -3.90
C THR A 106 15.30 4.35 -4.27
N SER A 107 16.36 3.52 -4.31
CA SER A 107 16.29 2.09 -4.59
C SER A 107 15.48 1.34 -3.52
N VAL A 108 15.75 1.61 -2.24
CA VAL A 108 15.03 0.97 -1.12
C VAL A 108 13.56 1.35 -1.14
N LEU A 109 13.27 2.65 -1.33
CA LEU A 109 11.90 3.15 -1.42
C LEU A 109 11.13 2.50 -2.58
N ARG A 110 11.76 2.31 -3.75
CA ARG A 110 11.15 1.63 -4.90
C ARG A 110 10.82 0.17 -4.61
N ILE A 111 11.76 -0.58 -4.00
CA ILE A 111 11.56 -1.99 -3.64
C ILE A 111 10.37 -2.10 -2.68
N LEU A 112 10.37 -1.25 -1.65
CA LEU A 112 9.33 -1.20 -0.65
C LEU A 112 7.96 -0.86 -1.29
N SER A 113 7.84 0.23 -2.06
CA SER A 113 6.60 0.58 -2.75
C SER A 113 6.10 -0.52 -3.68
N THR A 114 7.01 -1.19 -4.40
CA THR A 114 6.66 -2.30 -5.31
C THR A 114 6.10 -3.48 -4.53
N CYS A 115 6.75 -3.86 -3.42
CA CYS A 115 6.26 -4.92 -2.53
C CYS A 115 4.82 -4.64 -2.08
N TRP A 116 4.52 -3.39 -1.73
CA TRP A 116 3.18 -3.00 -1.28
C TRP A 116 2.13 -3.10 -2.36
N ILE A 117 2.45 -2.60 -3.56
CA ILE A 117 1.56 -2.66 -4.72
C ILE A 117 1.27 -4.13 -5.08
N VAL A 118 2.30 -4.97 -5.12
CA VAL A 118 2.15 -6.41 -5.42
C VAL A 118 1.35 -7.11 -4.33
N ALA A 119 1.60 -6.83 -3.05
CA ALA A 119 0.85 -7.44 -1.97
C ALA A 119 -0.63 -7.05 -2.02
N LEU A 120 -0.95 -5.76 -2.23
CA LEU A 120 -2.32 -5.28 -2.31
C LEU A 120 -3.04 -5.75 -3.57
N LEU A 121 -2.52 -5.42 -4.76
CA LEU A 121 -3.17 -5.79 -6.02
C LEU A 121 -3.13 -7.31 -6.28
N GLY A 122 -2.05 -7.97 -5.90
CA GLY A 122 -1.92 -9.42 -5.99
C GLY A 122 -2.92 -10.13 -5.07
N SER A 123 -3.14 -9.62 -3.85
CA SER A 123 -4.16 -10.19 -2.97
C SER A 123 -5.57 -10.11 -3.58
N ASN A 124 -5.90 -8.98 -4.24
CA ASN A 124 -7.14 -8.84 -4.99
C ASN A 124 -7.27 -9.88 -6.11
N ALA A 125 -6.23 -10.05 -6.93
CA ALA A 125 -6.23 -10.99 -8.04
C ALA A 125 -6.39 -12.45 -7.58
N VAL A 126 -5.72 -12.82 -6.48
CA VAL A 126 -5.81 -14.16 -5.88
C VAL A 126 -7.24 -14.44 -5.42
N LEU A 127 -7.95 -13.49 -4.82
CA LEU A 127 -9.33 -13.71 -4.40
C LEU A 127 -10.27 -13.84 -5.58
N THR A 128 -10.08 -13.01 -6.61
CA THR A 128 -10.87 -13.13 -7.84
C THR A 128 -10.69 -14.52 -8.44
N ALA A 129 -9.46 -15.05 -8.44
CA ALA A 129 -9.18 -16.41 -8.88
C ALA A 129 -9.83 -17.48 -7.99
N ILE A 130 -9.72 -17.37 -6.65
CA ILE A 130 -10.34 -18.31 -5.71
C ILE A 130 -11.86 -18.31 -5.88
N ASN A 131 -12.48 -17.14 -5.99
CA ASN A 131 -13.92 -17.02 -6.15
C ASN A 131 -14.39 -17.58 -7.50
N TYR A 132 -13.60 -17.37 -8.56
CA TYR A 132 -13.86 -17.94 -9.88
C TYR A 132 -13.77 -19.48 -9.88
N LEU A 133 -12.72 -20.05 -9.27
CA LEU A 133 -12.55 -21.50 -9.15
C LEU A 133 -13.69 -22.13 -8.34
N HIS A 134 -14.05 -21.52 -7.21
CA HIS A 134 -15.12 -22.01 -6.35
C HIS A 134 -16.50 -21.99 -7.01
N HIS A 135 -16.75 -21.03 -7.91
CA HIS A 135 -17.97 -21.00 -8.72
C HIS A 135 -17.95 -22.00 -9.87
N ARG A 136 -16.78 -22.26 -10.48
CA ARG A 136 -16.62 -23.25 -11.54
C ARG A 136 -16.87 -24.68 -11.06
N ASP A 137 -16.50 -25.00 -9.82
CA ASP A 137 -16.73 -26.34 -9.25
C ASP A 137 -18.19 -26.58 -8.81
N ARG A 138 -19.05 -25.56 -8.87
CA ARG A 138 -20.48 -25.64 -8.49
C ARG A 138 -21.46 -25.63 -9.67
N THR A 139 -20.97 -25.49 -10.90
CA THR A 139 -21.74 -25.59 -12.15
C THR A 139 -21.36 -26.85 -12.91
#